data_AF-A0A6M7Y7R6-F1
#
_entry.id   AF-A0A6M7Y7R6-F1
#
_cell.length_a   1.000
_cell.length_b   1.000
_cell.length_c   1.000
_cell.angle_alpha   90.00
_cell.angle_beta   90.00
_cell.angle_gamma   90.00
#
_symmetry.space_group_name_H-M   'P 1'
#
loop_
_entity.id
_entity.type
_entity.pdbx_description
1 polymer ?
#
loop_
_entity_poly.entity_id
_entity_poly.type
_entity_poly.pdbx_seq_one_letter_code
_entity_poly.pdbx_strand_id
1 'polypeptide(L)'
;MVDPEDVAAVVHEPDGGYADPVHATEAFVAAFKELGGEFRSKTPVEALTGDSKRVTGLKVRGETIEADLVVSASGPWAGRLGESVGIGMALRIVREQDTVWEARPGRPVPEGPISSAVDAIYLRPLGNRRFVVGRGFPKRIL
;
A
#
# COMPACT_ATOMS: atom_id res chain seq x y z
N MET A 1 17.03 13.36 18.70
CA MET A 1 18.43 13.05 18.33
C MET A 1 18.58 11.55 18.43
N VAL A 2 19.05 10.91 17.37
CA VAL A 2 19.48 9.51 17.41
C VAL A 2 20.80 9.50 18.17
N ASP A 3 20.97 8.56 19.09
CA ASP A 3 22.26 8.31 19.70
C ASP A 3 23.18 7.71 18.63
N PRO A 4 24.26 8.40 18.21
CA PRO A 4 25.14 7.87 17.18
C PRO A 4 26.04 6.75 17.70
N GLU A 5 26.07 6.48 19.02
CA GLU A 5 26.76 5.32 19.55
C GLU A 5 26.20 4.05 18.88
N ASP A 6 27.08 3.22 18.34
CA ASP A 6 26.79 2.02 17.54
C ASP A 6 26.13 2.24 16.15
N VAL A 7 26.04 3.48 15.64
CA VAL A 7 25.60 3.76 14.27
C VAL A 7 26.77 3.77 13.28
N ALA A 8 26.89 2.73 12.45
CA ALA A 8 27.98 2.62 11.47
C ALA A 8 27.85 3.59 10.28
N ALA A 9 26.62 3.89 9.83
CA ALA A 9 26.35 4.76 8.69
C ALA A 9 24.93 5.32 8.72
N VAL A 10 24.73 6.47 8.07
CA VAL A 10 23.42 7.10 7.84
C VAL A 10 23.29 7.42 6.36
N VAL A 11 22.13 7.10 5.78
CA VAL A 11 21.73 7.56 4.44
C VAL A 11 20.69 8.66 4.61
N HIS A 12 20.91 9.80 3.96
CA HIS A 12 20.02 10.95 4.03
C HIS A 12 19.47 11.28 2.65
N GLU A 13 18.15 11.23 2.52
CA GLU A 13 17.41 11.59 1.31
C GLU A 13 16.65 12.89 1.56
N PRO A 14 17.19 14.06 1.14
CA PRO A 14 16.61 15.36 1.48
C PRO A 14 15.20 15.57 0.90
N ASP A 15 14.91 14.93 -0.23
CA ASP A 15 13.60 14.96 -0.89
C ASP A 15 12.70 13.78 -0.48
N GLY A 16 13.19 12.94 0.44
CA GLY A 16 12.46 11.81 1.00
C GLY A 16 11.34 12.26 1.94
N GLY A 17 10.29 11.45 2.04
CA GLY A 17 9.12 11.82 2.85
C GLY A 17 8.07 10.72 2.94
N TYR A 18 6.85 11.13 3.25
CA TYR A 18 5.69 10.26 3.26
C TYR A 18 4.49 11.01 2.66
N ALA A 19 3.57 10.25 2.07
CA ALA A 19 2.31 10.78 1.56
C ALA A 19 1.16 10.40 2.49
N ASP A 20 0.08 11.16 2.42
CA ASP A 20 -1.23 10.68 2.85
C ASP A 20 -1.79 9.78 1.73
N PRO A 21 -1.85 8.45 1.93
CA PRO A 21 -2.27 7.55 0.87
C PRO A 21 -3.75 7.72 0.52
N VAL A 22 -4.59 8.18 1.45
CA VAL A 22 -6.03 8.38 1.21
C VAL A 22 -6.21 9.57 0.29
N HIS A 23 -5.67 10.74 0.68
CA HIS A 23 -5.79 11.95 -0.12
C HIS A 23 -5.11 11.80 -1.49
N ALA A 24 -3.95 11.14 -1.55
CA ALA A 24 -3.29 10.87 -2.83
C ALA A 24 -4.18 10.02 -3.76
N THR A 25 -4.81 8.97 -3.23
CA THR A 25 -5.72 8.11 -4.01
C THR A 25 -6.96 8.88 -4.47
N GLU A 26 -7.56 9.67 -3.59
CA GLU A 26 -8.72 10.50 -3.91
C GLU A 26 -8.42 11.52 -5.01
N ALA A 27 -7.23 12.15 -4.96
CA ALA A 27 -6.77 13.06 -6.00
C ALA A 27 -6.64 12.36 -7.37
N PHE A 28 -6.08 11.16 -7.42
CA PHE A 28 -6.00 10.38 -8.66
C PHE A 28 -7.38 9.98 -9.19
N VAL A 29 -8.30 9.57 -8.33
CA VAL A 29 -9.69 9.25 -8.74
C VAL A 29 -10.41 10.48 -9.28
N ALA A 30 -10.23 11.65 -8.63
CA ALA A 30 -10.80 12.90 -9.10
C ALA A 30 -10.28 13.26 -10.50
N ALA A 31 -8.96 13.26 -10.69
CA ALA A 31 -8.33 13.54 -11.98
C ALA A 31 -8.78 12.55 -13.08
N PHE A 32 -8.87 11.25 -12.75
CA PHE A 32 -9.36 10.24 -13.70
C PHE A 32 -10.79 10.52 -14.17
N LYS A 33 -11.68 10.93 -13.25
CA LYS A 33 -13.06 11.30 -13.59
C LYS A 33 -13.14 12.58 -14.41
N GLU A 34 -12.30 13.58 -14.13
CA GLU A 34 -12.22 14.83 -14.92
C GLU A 34 -11.79 14.57 -16.37
N LEU A 35 -10.96 13.55 -16.59
CA LEU A 35 -10.58 13.07 -17.92
C LEU A 35 -11.66 12.19 -18.60
N GLY A 36 -12.85 12.06 -18.00
CA GLY A 36 -13.98 11.29 -18.53
C GLY A 36 -13.99 9.81 -18.13
N GLY A 37 -13.09 9.39 -17.23
CA GLY A 37 -13.05 8.03 -16.72
C GLY A 37 -14.24 7.68 -15.83
N GLU A 38 -14.75 6.45 -15.94
CA GLU A 38 -15.84 5.96 -15.10
C GLU A 38 -15.30 5.26 -13.84
N PHE A 39 -15.63 5.78 -12.66
CA PHE A 39 -15.26 5.19 -11.38
C PHE A 39 -16.47 4.58 -10.67
N ARG A 40 -16.44 3.25 -10.49
CA ARG A 40 -17.49 2.48 -9.79
C ARG A 40 -16.98 1.96 -8.44
N SER A 41 -17.15 2.75 -7.38
CA SER A 41 -16.88 2.28 -6.01
C SER A 41 -17.85 1.17 -5.57
N LYS A 42 -17.51 0.41 -4.51
CA LYS A 42 -18.37 -0.64 -3.93
C LYS A 42 -18.90 -1.65 -4.97
N THR A 43 -18.08 -1.92 -5.97
CA THR A 43 -18.39 -2.78 -7.12
C THR A 43 -17.33 -3.87 -7.21
N PRO A 44 -17.36 -4.86 -6.29
CA PRO A 44 -16.36 -5.91 -6.26
C PRO A 44 -16.46 -6.76 -7.53
N VAL A 45 -15.31 -7.06 -8.13
CA VAL A 45 -15.20 -8.03 -9.23
C VAL A 45 -15.19 -9.43 -8.65
N GLU A 46 -16.08 -10.28 -9.13
CA GLU A 46 -16.26 -11.66 -8.67
C GLU A 46 -15.30 -12.63 -9.37
N ALA A 47 -15.11 -12.43 -10.67
CA ALA A 47 -14.25 -13.25 -11.53
C ALA A 47 -13.86 -12.47 -12.79
N LEU A 48 -12.79 -12.90 -13.45
CA LEU A 48 -12.47 -12.53 -14.83
C LEU A 48 -13.18 -13.50 -15.80
N THR A 49 -13.44 -13.05 -17.03
CA THR A 49 -13.95 -13.90 -18.11
C THR A 49 -12.87 -14.12 -19.18
N GLY A 50 -12.94 -15.26 -19.88
CA GLY A 50 -11.93 -15.70 -20.83
C GLY A 50 -11.06 -16.83 -20.29
N ASP A 51 -9.77 -16.82 -20.61
CA ASP A 51 -8.79 -17.81 -20.17
C ASP A 51 -7.38 -17.20 -19.97
N SER A 52 -6.40 -18.05 -19.70
CA SER A 52 -5.01 -17.64 -19.41
C SER A 52 -4.28 -17.03 -20.61
N LYS A 53 -4.85 -17.15 -21.81
CA LYS A 53 -4.32 -16.56 -23.05
C LYS A 53 -5.03 -15.26 -23.38
N ARG A 54 -6.34 -15.16 -23.11
CA ARG A 54 -7.12 -13.96 -23.40
C ARG A 54 -8.25 -13.75 -22.38
N VAL A 55 -8.10 -12.70 -21.57
CA VAL A 55 -9.18 -12.14 -20.77
C VAL A 55 -10.08 -11.31 -21.68
N THR A 56 -11.41 -11.43 -21.53
CA THR A 56 -12.40 -10.70 -22.34
C THR A 56 -13.32 -9.81 -21.52
N GLY A 57 -13.17 -9.81 -20.20
CA GLY A 57 -14.04 -9.01 -19.33
C GLY A 57 -13.99 -9.46 -17.87
N LEU A 58 -15.03 -9.05 -17.14
CA LEU A 58 -15.17 -9.30 -15.71
C LEU A 58 -16.63 -9.55 -15.32
N LYS A 59 -16.82 -10.35 -14.27
CA LYS A 59 -18.12 -10.59 -13.63
C LYS A 59 -18.32 -9.69 -12.42
N VAL A 60 -19.48 -9.04 -12.38
CA VAL A 60 -19.90 -8.12 -11.31
C VAL A 60 -21.38 -8.34 -11.05
N ARG A 61 -21.75 -8.68 -9.82
CA ARG A 61 -23.15 -8.93 -9.41
C ARG A 61 -23.84 -9.98 -10.30
N GLY A 62 -23.09 -10.99 -10.73
CA GLY A 62 -23.58 -12.02 -11.67
C GLY A 62 -23.66 -11.59 -13.15
N GLU A 63 -23.45 -10.32 -13.48
CA GLU A 63 -23.44 -9.82 -14.86
C GLU A 63 -22.02 -9.74 -15.43
N THR A 64 -21.90 -9.82 -16.75
CA THR A 64 -20.59 -9.70 -17.44
C THR A 64 -20.44 -8.31 -18.03
N ILE A 65 -19.31 -7.67 -17.72
CA ILE A 65 -18.85 -6.44 -18.37
C ILE A 65 -17.73 -6.85 -19.32
N GLU A 66 -17.97 -6.71 -20.62
CA GLU A 66 -16.98 -6.96 -21.66
C GLU A 66 -15.90 -5.86 -21.65
N ALA A 67 -14.65 -6.26 -21.86
CA ALA A 67 -13.51 -5.35 -21.95
C ALA A 67 -12.43 -5.92 -22.87
N ASP A 68 -11.90 -5.10 -23.78
CA ASP A 68 -10.79 -5.48 -24.64
C ASP A 68 -9.47 -5.66 -23.87
N LEU A 69 -9.31 -4.95 -22.75
CA LEU A 69 -8.15 -5.01 -21.87
C LEU A 69 -8.59 -4.89 -20.41
N VAL A 70 -8.00 -5.73 -19.55
CA VAL A 70 -8.18 -5.69 -18.11
C VAL A 70 -6.83 -5.56 -17.42
N VAL A 71 -6.69 -4.55 -16.55
CA VAL A 71 -5.52 -4.38 -15.67
C VAL A 71 -5.92 -4.73 -14.24
N SER A 72 -5.30 -5.78 -13.68
CA SER A 72 -5.54 -6.17 -12.29
C SER A 72 -4.69 -5.34 -11.34
N ALA A 73 -5.32 -4.38 -10.66
CA ALA A 73 -4.72 -3.59 -9.58
C ALA A 73 -5.32 -3.97 -8.21
N SER A 74 -5.73 -5.23 -8.03
CA SER A 74 -6.50 -5.70 -6.86
C SER A 74 -5.64 -6.14 -5.66
N GLY A 75 -4.38 -5.71 -5.58
CA GLY A 75 -3.50 -5.94 -4.43
C GLY A 75 -3.49 -7.40 -3.95
N PRO A 76 -3.77 -7.68 -2.66
CA PRO A 76 -3.72 -9.04 -2.11
C PRO A 76 -4.77 -9.99 -2.72
N TRP A 77 -5.79 -9.49 -3.41
CA TRP A 77 -6.81 -10.31 -4.08
C TRP A 77 -6.42 -10.73 -5.51
N ALA A 78 -5.31 -10.24 -6.05
CA ALA A 78 -4.93 -10.48 -7.44
C ALA A 78 -4.75 -11.97 -7.78
N GLY A 79 -4.19 -12.76 -6.87
CA GLY A 79 -4.04 -14.21 -7.05
C GLY A 79 -5.40 -14.91 -7.19
N ARG A 80 -6.30 -14.69 -6.22
CA ARG A 80 -7.67 -15.24 -6.25
C ARG A 80 -8.44 -14.83 -7.51
N LEU A 81 -8.28 -13.57 -7.95
CA LEU A 81 -8.96 -13.10 -9.17
C LEU A 81 -8.37 -13.75 -10.43
N GLY A 82 -7.05 -13.91 -10.51
CA GLY A 82 -6.38 -14.56 -11.65
C GLY A 82 -6.73 -16.05 -11.81
N GLU A 83 -6.99 -16.75 -10.72
CA GLU A 83 -7.40 -18.17 -10.74
C GLU A 83 -8.66 -18.40 -11.60
N SER A 84 -9.58 -17.43 -11.66
CA SER A 84 -10.81 -17.55 -12.46
C SER A 84 -10.58 -17.70 -13.97
N VAL A 85 -9.40 -17.34 -14.46
CA VAL A 85 -8.95 -17.53 -15.86
C VAL A 85 -7.70 -18.41 -15.94
N GLY A 86 -7.38 -19.16 -14.87
CA GLY A 86 -6.25 -20.09 -14.85
C GLY A 86 -4.88 -19.42 -14.76
N ILE A 87 -4.79 -18.18 -14.28
CA ILE A 87 -3.53 -17.46 -14.03
C ILE A 87 -3.19 -17.56 -12.55
N GLY A 88 -2.20 -18.41 -12.22
CA GLY A 88 -1.64 -18.47 -10.87
C GLY A 88 -0.65 -17.32 -10.64
N MET A 89 -0.71 -16.70 -9.46
CA MET A 89 0.25 -15.67 -9.04
C MET A 89 1.02 -16.12 -7.80
N ALA A 90 2.35 -15.96 -7.81
CA ALA A 90 3.22 -16.26 -6.68
C ALA A 90 3.21 -15.11 -5.64
N LEU A 91 2.03 -14.82 -5.08
CA LEU A 91 1.85 -13.76 -4.08
C LEU A 91 1.92 -14.33 -2.66
N ARG A 92 2.73 -13.70 -1.82
CA ARG A 92 2.75 -13.94 -0.37
C ARG A 92 2.17 -12.73 0.35
N ILE A 93 1.00 -12.90 0.95
CA ILE A 93 0.34 -11.87 1.74
C ILE A 93 0.88 -11.94 3.17
N VAL A 94 1.32 -10.81 3.70
CA VAL A 94 1.80 -10.69 5.08
C VAL A 94 1.02 -9.61 5.81
N ARG A 95 0.84 -9.79 7.12
CA ARG A 95 0.21 -8.77 7.97
C ARG A 95 1.19 -7.66 8.27
N GLU A 96 0.77 -6.43 8.02
CA GLU A 96 1.40 -5.21 8.54
C GLU A 96 0.90 -4.90 9.95
N GLN A 97 1.78 -4.42 10.83
CA GLN A 97 1.34 -3.92 12.12
C GLN A 97 2.11 -2.66 12.52
N ASP A 98 1.34 -1.59 12.66
CA ASP A 98 1.80 -0.28 13.05
C ASP A 98 1.14 0.14 14.37
N THR A 99 1.83 0.98 15.12
CA THR A 99 1.35 1.52 16.40
C THR A 99 1.53 3.02 16.41
N VAL A 100 0.62 3.74 17.08
CA VAL A 100 0.75 5.18 17.26
C VAL A 100 1.27 5.46 18.67
N TRP A 101 2.38 6.18 18.74
CA TRP A 101 3.04 6.55 20.00
C TRP A 101 3.04 8.06 20.15
N GLU A 102 2.88 8.55 21.38
CA GLU A 102 3.01 9.97 21.70
C GLU A 102 4.23 10.22 22.59
N ALA A 103 5.08 11.14 22.18
CA ALA A 103 6.25 11.51 22.96
C ALA A 103 5.88 12.51 24.06
N ARG A 104 6.31 12.22 25.30
CA ARG A 104 6.12 13.10 26.46
C ARG A 104 6.56 14.54 26.16
N PRO A 105 5.88 15.56 26.72
CA PRO A 105 6.29 16.96 26.57
C PRO A 105 7.77 17.21 26.93
N GLY A 106 8.39 18.19 26.30
CA GLY A 106 9.78 18.60 26.57
C GLY A 106 10.87 17.68 26.03
N ARG A 107 10.53 16.53 25.43
CA ARG A 107 11.51 15.66 24.75
C ARG A 107 11.77 16.11 23.31
N PRO A 108 13.00 16.02 22.79
CA PRO A 108 13.24 16.20 21.36
C PRO A 108 12.54 15.08 20.59
N VAL A 109 11.96 15.40 19.43
CA VAL A 109 11.31 14.42 18.55
C VAL A 109 11.77 14.62 17.10
N PRO A 110 11.81 13.57 16.26
CA PRO A 110 12.14 13.72 14.85
C PRO A 110 11.11 14.57 14.10
N GLU A 111 11.58 15.42 13.19
CA GLU A 111 10.72 16.22 12.32
C GLU A 111 10.35 15.49 11.02
N GLY A 112 11.15 14.51 10.61
CA GLY A 112 10.96 13.70 9.40
C GLY A 112 10.83 12.20 9.69
N PRO A 113 10.54 11.39 8.66
CA PRO A 113 10.55 9.94 8.78
C PRO A 113 11.96 9.40 9.01
N ILE A 114 12.08 8.33 9.78
CA ILE A 114 13.33 7.61 10.02
C ILE A 114 13.05 6.12 9.85
N SER A 115 13.98 5.39 9.24
CA SER A 115 13.98 3.94 9.21
C SER A 115 15.29 3.39 9.80
N SER A 116 15.18 2.31 10.57
CA SER A 116 16.32 1.50 11.03
C SER A 116 16.19 0.12 10.41
N ALA A 117 17.12 -0.21 9.51
CA ALA A 117 17.20 -1.53 8.91
C ALA A 117 17.69 -2.58 9.92
N VAL A 118 18.51 -2.17 10.89
CA VAL A 118 19.07 -3.04 11.94
C VAL A 118 17.96 -3.55 12.86
N ASP A 119 17.12 -2.63 13.36
CA ASP A 119 16.00 -2.97 14.25
C ASP A 119 14.75 -3.42 13.48
N ALA A 120 14.78 -3.31 12.16
CA ALA A 120 13.62 -3.49 11.28
C ALA A 120 12.41 -2.70 11.77
N ILE A 121 12.58 -1.38 11.94
CA ILE A 121 11.49 -0.45 12.28
C ILE A 121 11.54 0.80 11.40
N TYR A 122 10.40 1.46 11.28
CA TYR A 122 10.32 2.81 10.77
C TYR A 122 9.42 3.66 11.67
N LEU A 123 9.65 4.96 11.64
CA LEU A 123 8.82 5.94 12.29
C LEU A 123 8.52 7.08 11.33
N ARG A 124 7.29 7.58 11.36
CA ARG A 124 6.91 8.81 10.66
C ARG A 124 6.07 9.73 11.55
N PRO A 125 6.28 11.06 11.49
CA PRO A 125 5.46 12.02 12.22
C PRO A 125 3.97 11.94 11.84
N LEU A 126 3.10 12.18 12.83
CA LEU A 126 1.64 12.30 12.68
C LEU A 126 1.10 13.63 13.27
N GLY A 127 1.99 14.58 13.58
CA GLY A 127 1.68 15.81 14.28
C GLY A 127 1.42 15.62 15.78
N ASN A 128 1.36 16.72 16.54
CA ASN A 128 1.13 16.72 17.99
C ASN A 128 2.07 15.79 18.77
N ARG A 129 3.34 15.70 18.35
CA ARG A 129 4.35 14.82 18.95
C ARG A 129 3.99 13.32 18.90
N ARG A 130 3.08 12.93 17.99
CA ARG A 130 2.71 11.55 17.72
C ARG A 130 3.45 11.00 16.50
N PHE A 131 3.68 9.70 16.53
CA PHE A 131 4.42 8.95 15.52
C PHE A 131 3.70 7.65 15.20
N VAL A 132 3.65 7.31 13.92
CA VAL A 132 3.44 5.91 13.54
C VAL A 132 4.77 5.22 13.67
N VAL A 133 4.81 4.11 14.40
CA VAL A 133 5.95 3.21 14.51
C VAL A 133 5.52 1.88 13.93
N GLY A 134 6.17 1.49 12.83
CA GLY A 134 5.88 0.27 12.10
C GLY A 134 7.06 -0.67 12.07
N ARG A 135 6.78 -1.93 11.77
CA ARG A 135 7.80 -2.96 11.64
C ARG A 135 8.25 -3.07 10.18
N GLY A 136 9.56 -2.98 9.96
CA GLY A 136 10.22 -3.29 8.69
C GLY A 136 10.23 -4.78 8.35
N PHE A 137 10.81 -5.09 7.18
CA PHE A 137 11.05 -6.47 6.75
C PHE A 137 12.32 -7.03 7.44
N PRO A 138 12.42 -8.35 7.73
CA PRO A 138 11.48 -9.44 7.46
C PRO A 138 10.31 -9.55 8.45
N LYS A 139 9.15 -9.96 7.91
CA LYS A 139 7.93 -10.22 8.68
C LYS A 139 7.68 -11.72 8.78
N ARG A 140 7.46 -12.20 10.01
CA ARG A 140 7.05 -13.59 10.26
C ARG A 140 5.63 -13.80 9.74
N ILE A 141 5.41 -14.97 9.16
CA ILE A 141 4.08 -15.44 8.78
C ILE A 141 3.38 -15.86 10.08
N LEU A 142 2.17 -15.35 10.32
CA LEU A 142 1.28 -15.84 11.37
C LEU A 142 0.48 -17.03 10.83
#